data_AF-A0A4Z2E1Z3-F1
#
_entry.id   AF-A0A4Z2E1Z3-F1
#
_cell.length_a   1.000
_cell.length_b   1.000
_cell.length_c   1.000
_cell.angle_alpha   90.00
_cell.angle_beta   90.00
_cell.angle_gamma   90.00
#
_symmetry.space_group_name_H-M   'P 1'
#
loop_
_entity.id
_entity.type
_entity.pdbx_description
1 polymer ?
#
loop_
_entity_poly.entity_id
_entity_poly.type
_entity_poly.pdbx_seq_one_letter_code
_entity_poly.pdbx_strand_id
1 'polypeptide(L)'
;MFLSNIENAPSLQRVNIWPLVLVLVLVLVLVLVLVLVLVLVLVLVLVLVLSVSYTRPVIVLGPMKDRLNDDLIAEFPHKFGSCVPHTTRPQREYEVDGRDYHFMASREQMEADIQDHLFIEAGQYNGHLYGTSVQSVRQVAEKVRP
;
A
#
# COMPACT_ATOMS: atom_id res chain seq x y z
N MET A 1 63.50 -34.71 -39.99
CA MET A 1 62.16 -35.35 -40.05
C MET A 1 61.10 -34.70 -39.15
N PHE A 2 61.33 -33.58 -38.43
CA PHE A 2 60.28 -33.04 -37.54
C PHE A 2 60.14 -31.51 -37.47
N LEU A 3 60.80 -30.72 -38.33
CA LEU A 3 60.72 -29.24 -38.26
C LEU A 3 60.37 -28.53 -39.59
N SER A 4 60.04 -29.26 -40.67
CA SER A 4 59.67 -28.64 -41.96
C SER A 4 58.16 -28.65 -42.25
N ASN A 5 57.33 -29.14 -41.32
CA ASN A 5 55.89 -29.34 -41.56
C ASN A 5 54.97 -28.41 -40.74
N ILE A 6 55.51 -27.34 -40.13
CA ILE A 6 54.70 -26.37 -39.34
C ILE A 6 54.45 -25.06 -40.12
N GLU A 7 54.96 -24.90 -41.35
CA GLU A 7 54.76 -23.69 -42.16
C GLU A 7 53.59 -23.76 -43.16
N ASN A 8 52.93 -24.92 -43.30
CA ASN A 8 51.85 -25.13 -44.28
C ASN A 8 50.49 -25.44 -43.63
N ALA A 9 50.18 -24.83 -42.48
CA ALA A 9 48.80 -24.77 -42.03
C ALA A 9 48.07 -23.66 -42.82
N PRO A 10 46.97 -23.95 -43.54
CA PRO A 10 46.23 -22.92 -44.25
C PRO A 10 45.79 -21.87 -43.23
N SER A 11 46.14 -20.61 -43.47
CA SER A 11 45.67 -19.47 -42.70
C SER A 11 44.14 -19.51 -42.71
N LEU A 12 43.55 -19.96 -41.60
CA LEU A 12 42.11 -19.88 -41.38
C LEU A 12 41.71 -18.42 -41.63
N GLN A 13 41.03 -18.17 -42.75
CA GLN A 13 40.42 -16.88 -43.04
C GLN A 13 39.51 -16.57 -41.86
N ARG A 14 39.94 -15.65 -40.99
CA ARG A 14 39.15 -15.23 -39.83
C ARG A 14 37.86 -14.63 -40.36
N VAL A 15 36.76 -15.37 -40.22
CA VAL A 15 35.42 -14.87 -40.53
C VAL A 15 35.17 -13.67 -39.62
N ASN A 16 34.85 -12.51 -40.20
CA ASN A 16 34.58 -11.30 -39.43
C ASN A 16 33.18 -11.39 -38.79
N ILE A 17 33.12 -11.82 -37.53
CA ILE A 17 31.87 -12.01 -36.78
C ILE A 17 31.33 -10.73 -36.12
N TRP A 18 32.11 -9.64 -36.10
CA TRP A 18 31.73 -8.39 -35.41
C TRP A 18 30.38 -7.79 -35.85
N PRO A 19 29.99 -7.82 -37.15
CA PRO A 19 28.66 -7.36 -37.56
C PRO A 19 27.52 -8.16 -36.94
N LEU A 20 27.68 -9.49 -36.82
CA LEU A 20 26.68 -10.36 -36.20
C LEU A 20 26.57 -10.11 -34.69
N VAL A 21 27.71 -9.90 -34.02
CA VAL A 21 27.75 -9.51 -32.61
C VAL A 21 27.05 -8.16 -32.38
N LEU A 22 27.32 -7.18 -33.24
CA LEU A 22 26.66 -5.86 -33.16
C LEU A 22 25.15 -5.97 -33.35
N VAL A 23 24.69 -6.74 -34.34
CA VAL A 23 23.25 -6.97 -34.56
C VAL A 23 22.63 -7.66 -33.35
N LEU A 24 23.27 -8.67 -32.77
CA LEU A 24 22.78 -9.35 -31.58
C LEU A 24 22.67 -8.38 -30.39
N VAL A 25 23.67 -7.54 -30.16
CA VAL A 25 23.65 -6.52 -29.09
C VAL A 25 22.52 -5.53 -29.31
N LEU A 26 22.33 -5.03 -30.53
CA LEU A 26 21.24 -4.10 -30.85
C LEU A 26 19.86 -4.74 -30.64
N VAL A 27 19.69 -6.01 -31.02
CA VAL A 27 18.45 -6.77 -30.77
C VAL A 27 18.21 -6.93 -29.27
N LEU A 28 19.22 -7.30 -28.50
CA LEU A 28 19.11 -7.43 -27.04
C LEU A 28 18.77 -6.10 -26.38
N VAL A 29 19.39 -4.99 -26.81
CA VAL A 29 19.07 -3.64 -26.32
C VAL A 29 17.64 -3.26 -26.69
N LEU A 30 17.20 -3.53 -27.92
CA LEU A 30 15.83 -3.25 -28.34
C LEU A 30 14.83 -4.06 -27.52
N VAL A 31 15.07 -5.36 -27.33
CA VAL A 31 14.22 -6.23 -26.50
C VAL A 31 14.17 -5.71 -25.07
N LEU A 32 15.30 -5.33 -24.49
CA LEU A 32 15.37 -4.76 -23.15
C LEU A 32 14.56 -3.47 -23.04
N VAL A 33 14.69 -2.56 -24.02
CA VAL A 33 13.92 -1.31 -24.07
C VAL A 33 12.42 -1.60 -24.19
N LEU A 34 12.02 -2.53 -25.05
CA LEU A 34 10.61 -2.92 -25.20
C LEU A 34 10.04 -3.52 -23.91
N VAL A 35 10.80 -4.38 -23.23
CA VAL A 35 10.40 -4.95 -21.93
C VAL A 35 10.28 -3.84 -20.88
N LEU A 36 11.23 -2.91 -20.82
CA LEU A 36 11.19 -1.77 -19.89
C LEU A 36 9.96 -0.90 -20.14
N VAL A 37 9.68 -0.55 -21.41
CA VAL A 37 8.50 0.23 -21.80
C VAL A 37 7.23 -0.51 -21.44
N LEU A 38 7.15 -1.82 -21.70
CA LEU A 38 5.99 -2.64 -21.34
C LEU A 38 5.76 -2.64 -19.83
N VAL A 39 6.81 -2.83 -19.02
CA VAL A 39 6.72 -2.77 -17.55
C VAL A 39 6.26 -1.39 -17.09
N LEU A 40 6.80 -0.31 -17.66
CA LEU A 40 6.40 1.05 -17.32
C LEU A 40 4.92 1.31 -17.65
N VAL A 41 4.46 0.87 -18.81
CA VAL A 41 3.05 0.99 -19.22
C VAL A 41 2.15 0.17 -18.31
N LEU A 42 2.54 -1.06 -17.96
CA LEU A 42 1.78 -1.90 -17.02
C LEU A 42 1.67 -1.24 -15.64
N VAL A 43 2.77 -0.69 -15.12
CA VAL A 43 2.77 0.05 -13.84
C VAL A 43 1.88 1.29 -13.93
N LEU A 44 1.96 2.05 -15.03
CA LEU A 44 1.14 3.24 -15.22
C LEU A 44 -0.36 2.87 -15.29
N VAL A 45 -0.72 1.85 -16.05
CA VAL A 45 -2.10 1.36 -16.14
C VAL A 45 -2.59 0.87 -14.78
N LEU A 46 -1.76 0.13 -14.05
CA LEU A 46 -2.09 -0.31 -12.70
C LEU A 46 -2.39 0.89 -11.78
N VAL A 47 -1.54 1.93 -11.80
CA VAL A 47 -1.75 3.16 -11.01
C VAL A 47 -3.02 3.89 -11.41
N LEU A 48 -3.32 3.98 -12.71
CA LEU A 48 -4.50 4.69 -13.22
C LEU A 48 -5.81 3.95 -12.94
N VAL A 49 -5.83 2.62 -13.00
CA VAL A 49 -7.02 1.79 -12.75
C VAL A 49 -7.43 1.81 -11.26
N LEU A 50 -6.52 2.13 -10.35
CA LEU A 50 -6.81 2.26 -8.92
C LEU A 50 -7.57 3.55 -8.54
N SER A 51 -8.40 4.10 -9.45
CA SER A 51 -9.24 5.26 -9.15
C SER A 51 -10.12 4.97 -7.94
N VAL A 52 -9.88 5.70 -6.85
CA VAL A 52 -10.51 5.45 -5.56
C VAL A 52 -11.88 6.13 -5.52
N SER A 53 -12.94 5.37 -5.26
CA SER A 53 -14.32 5.88 -5.17
C SER A 53 -14.74 6.35 -3.77
N TYR A 54 -13.78 6.50 -2.86
CA TYR A 54 -13.99 6.92 -1.47
C TYR A 54 -13.00 8.03 -1.08
N THR A 55 -13.37 8.83 -0.08
CA THR A 55 -12.47 9.85 0.46
C THR A 55 -11.37 9.20 1.29
N ARG A 56 -10.12 9.55 1.00
CA ARG A 56 -8.94 8.94 1.62
C ARG A 56 -8.90 9.29 3.12
N PRO A 57 -8.73 8.30 4.02
CA PRO A 57 -8.53 8.57 5.44
C PRO A 57 -7.26 9.40 5.68
N VAL A 58 -7.31 10.28 6.68
CA VAL A 58 -6.18 11.10 7.11
C VAL A 58 -5.74 10.65 8.49
N ILE A 59 -4.44 10.39 8.67
CA ILE A 59 -3.84 10.00 9.94
C ILE A 59 -2.87 11.10 10.36
N VAL A 60 -3.14 11.72 11.51
CA VAL A 60 -2.27 12.72 12.12
C VAL A 60 -1.42 12.06 13.20
N LEU A 61 -0.10 12.21 13.09
CA LEU A 61 0.87 11.66 14.03
C LEU A 61 1.63 12.81 14.72
N GLY A 62 1.98 12.60 15.99
CA GLY A 62 2.81 13.55 16.76
C GLY A 62 2.07 14.26 17.91
N PRO A 63 2.77 15.16 18.62
CA PRO A 63 2.16 15.95 19.69
C PRO A 63 1.06 16.85 19.11
N MET A 64 -0.01 17.06 19.90
CA MET A 64 -1.20 17.83 19.50
C MET A 64 -2.06 17.22 18.37
N LYS A 65 -1.87 15.95 18.00
CA LYS A 65 -2.71 15.27 17.01
C LYS A 65 -4.23 15.41 17.29
N ASP A 66 -4.63 15.39 18.56
CA ASP A 66 -6.03 15.44 18.96
C ASP A 66 -6.60 16.84 18.73
N ARG A 67 -5.86 17.89 19.09
CA ARG A 67 -6.25 19.28 18.81
C ARG A 67 -6.35 19.55 17.31
N LEU A 68 -5.39 19.08 16.52
CA LEU A 68 -5.44 19.28 15.07
C LEU A 68 -6.66 18.56 14.46
N ASN A 69 -7.01 17.38 14.97
CA ASN A 69 -8.20 16.66 14.52
C ASN A 69 -9.47 17.46 14.84
N ASP A 70 -9.59 17.96 16.06
CA ASP A 70 -10.72 18.79 16.50
C ASP A 70 -10.83 20.07 15.66
N ASP A 71 -9.71 20.76 15.41
CA ASP A 71 -9.65 21.98 14.61
C ASP A 71 -10.07 21.73 13.16
N LEU A 72 -9.58 20.65 12.53
CA LEU A 72 -9.93 20.29 11.15
C LEU A 72 -11.42 19.98 10.99
N ILE A 73 -12.01 19.26 11.94
CA ILE A 73 -13.45 18.94 11.93
C ILE A 73 -14.28 20.21 12.18
N ALA A 74 -13.84 21.09 13.08
CA ALA A 74 -14.54 22.33 13.39
C ALA A 74 -14.49 23.34 12.22
N GLU A 75 -13.33 23.47 11.57
CA GLU A 75 -13.12 24.43 10.48
C GLU A 75 -13.72 23.94 9.15
N PHE A 76 -13.62 22.64 8.85
CA PHE A 76 -14.15 22.04 7.61
C PHE A 76 -15.05 20.83 7.86
N PRO A 77 -16.23 21.02 8.50
CA PRO A 77 -17.14 19.93 8.88
C PRO A 77 -17.74 19.18 7.69
N HIS A 78 -17.69 19.76 6.49
CA HIS A 78 -18.14 19.14 5.25
C HIS A 78 -17.06 18.28 4.57
N LYS A 79 -15.80 18.34 5.04
CA LYS A 79 -14.66 17.59 4.49
C LYS A 79 -14.09 16.57 5.46
N PHE A 80 -14.11 16.87 6.76
CA PHE A 80 -13.58 15.99 7.78
C PHE A 80 -14.66 15.51 8.73
N GLY A 81 -14.50 14.26 9.18
CA GLY A 81 -15.30 13.66 10.23
C GLY A 81 -14.46 12.64 10.98
N SER A 82 -14.75 12.45 12.27
CA SER A 82 -14.11 11.42 13.07
C SER A 82 -14.86 10.09 12.92
N CYS A 83 -14.12 8.99 12.85
CA CYS A 83 -14.71 7.65 12.93
C CYS A 83 -14.95 7.26 14.39
N VAL A 84 -15.99 6.48 14.66
CA VAL A 84 -16.32 6.02 16.02
C VAL A 84 -15.50 4.76 16.35
N PRO A 85 -14.60 4.80 17.35
CA PRO A 85 -13.83 3.64 17.78
C PRO A 85 -14.67 2.66 18.61
N HIS A 86 -14.17 1.44 18.81
CA HIS A 86 -14.80 0.42 19.66
C HIS A 86 -14.09 0.29 20.99
N THR A 87 -14.81 -0.13 22.03
CA THR A 87 -14.22 -0.46 23.32
C THR A 87 -14.98 -1.55 24.06
N THR A 88 -14.28 -2.37 24.85
CA THR A 88 -14.89 -3.31 25.82
C THR A 88 -15.11 -2.67 27.19
N ARG A 89 -14.81 -1.37 27.33
CA ARG A 89 -15.11 -0.64 28.55
C ARG A 89 -16.62 -0.47 28.68
N PRO A 90 -17.23 -0.63 29.86
CA PRO A 90 -18.63 -0.30 30.03
C PRO A 90 -18.89 1.20 29.73
N GLN A 91 -20.02 1.46 29.09
CA GLN A 91 -20.52 2.81 28.80
C GLN A 91 -20.77 3.57 30.10
N ARG A 92 -20.32 4.83 30.17
CA ARG A 92 -20.64 5.75 31.27
C ARG A 92 -21.99 6.43 31.02
N GLU A 93 -22.63 6.93 32.08
CA GLU A 93 -23.96 7.54 31.99
C GLU A 93 -24.07 8.71 30.99
N TYR A 94 -22.99 9.46 30.76
CA TYR A 94 -22.97 10.60 29.83
C TYR A 94 -22.52 10.23 28.41
N GLU A 95 -22.07 9.00 28.19
CA GLU A 95 -21.63 8.52 26.89
C GLU A 95 -22.80 7.94 26.11
N VAL A 96 -22.73 7.98 24.79
CA VAL A 96 -23.75 7.44 23.88
C VAL A 96 -23.10 6.43 22.95
N ASP A 97 -23.64 5.22 22.93
CA ASP A 97 -23.22 4.16 22.01
C ASP A 97 -23.40 4.58 20.55
N GLY A 98 -22.38 4.33 19.74
CA GLY A 98 -22.32 4.76 18.34
C GLY A 98 -22.03 6.24 18.11
N ARG A 99 -21.81 7.03 19.17
CA ARG A 99 -21.30 8.40 19.09
C ARG A 99 -19.92 8.52 19.70
N ASP A 100 -19.77 8.14 20.96
CA ASP A 100 -18.51 8.25 21.70
C ASP A 100 -17.63 7.03 21.43
N TYR A 101 -18.20 5.83 21.58
CA TYR A 101 -17.61 4.55 21.22
C TYR A 101 -18.72 3.59 20.75
N HIS A 102 -18.33 2.53 20.05
CA HIS A 102 -19.09 1.30 19.97
C HIS A 102 -18.75 0.42 21.17
N PHE A 103 -19.68 0.30 22.11
CA PHE A 103 -19.46 -0.44 23.34
C PHE A 103 -19.72 -1.94 23.13
N MET A 104 -18.65 -2.73 23.09
CA MET A 104 -18.72 -4.18 22.91
C MET A 104 -18.95 -4.88 24.24
N ALA A 105 -20.02 -5.67 24.32
CA ALA A 105 -20.39 -6.39 25.53
C ALA A 105 -19.46 -7.58 25.85
N SER A 106 -18.90 -8.23 24.83
CA SER A 106 -17.97 -9.36 24.99
C SER A 106 -16.56 -8.94 24.60
N ARG A 107 -15.62 -9.17 25.51
CA ARG A 107 -14.19 -8.98 25.26
C ARG A 107 -13.68 -10.04 24.29
N GLU A 108 -14.15 -11.27 24.44
CA GLU A 108 -13.77 -12.43 23.63
C GLU A 108 -14.14 -12.19 22.16
N GLN A 109 -15.32 -11.60 21.90
CA GLN A 109 -15.70 -11.20 20.54
C GLN A 109 -14.75 -10.14 19.98
N MET A 110 -14.41 -9.11 20.76
CA MET A 110 -13.47 -8.09 20.28
C MET A 110 -12.08 -8.67 20.02
N GLU A 111 -11.61 -9.62 20.83
CA GLU A 111 -10.35 -10.33 20.62
C GLU A 111 -10.38 -11.18 19.35
N ALA A 112 -11.48 -11.88 19.07
CA ALA A 112 -11.67 -12.62 17.83
C ALA A 112 -11.66 -11.67 16.61
N ASP A 113 -12.40 -10.56 16.68
CA ASP A 113 -12.45 -9.57 15.60
C ASP A 113 -11.07 -8.92 15.35
N ILE A 114 -10.26 -8.73 16.39
CA ILE A 114 -8.87 -8.28 16.27
C ILE A 114 -8.02 -9.33 15.56
N GLN A 115 -8.18 -10.62 15.89
CA GLN A 115 -7.48 -11.73 15.23
C GLN A 115 -7.89 -11.88 13.75
N ASP A 116 -9.15 -11.59 13.44
CA ASP A 116 -9.70 -11.62 12.07
C ASP A 116 -9.37 -10.35 11.26
N HIS A 117 -8.47 -9.50 11.76
CA HIS A 117 -8.02 -8.27 11.09
C HIS A 117 -9.14 -7.27 10.76
N LEU A 118 -10.21 -7.25 11.57
CA LEU A 118 -11.30 -6.28 11.42
C LEU A 118 -10.96 -4.90 11.99
N PHE A 119 -9.85 -4.79 12.72
CA PHE A 119 -9.34 -3.57 13.34
C PHE A 119 -8.03 -3.11 12.69
N ILE A 120 -7.94 -1.82 12.33
CA ILE A 120 -6.70 -1.21 11.82
C ILE A 120 -5.68 -0.95 12.93
N GLU A 121 -6.20 -0.67 14.12
CA GLU A 121 -5.44 -0.51 15.35
C GLU A 121 -6.26 -1.06 16.50
N ALA A 122 -5.60 -1.72 17.44
CA ALA A 122 -6.19 -2.14 18.68
C ALA A 122 -5.14 -2.07 19.80
N GLY A 123 -5.60 -1.78 21.01
CA GLY A 123 -4.75 -1.67 22.18
C GLY A 123 -5.53 -1.85 23.47
N GLN A 124 -4.82 -2.04 24.57
CA GLN A 124 -5.41 -2.18 25.89
C GLN A 124 -5.07 -0.96 26.74
N TYR A 125 -6.07 -0.40 27.41
CA TYR A 125 -5.90 0.71 28.34
C TYR A 125 -6.79 0.50 29.57
N ASN A 126 -6.21 0.61 30.77
CA ASN A 126 -6.88 0.35 32.05
C ASN A 126 -7.66 -0.97 32.06
N GLY A 127 -7.08 -2.03 31.51
CA GLY A 127 -7.70 -3.36 31.45
C GLY A 127 -8.73 -3.55 30.33
N HIS A 128 -9.22 -2.50 29.68
CA HIS A 128 -10.20 -2.59 28.59
C HIS A 128 -9.55 -2.52 27.22
N LEU A 129 -10.14 -3.17 26.23
CA LEU A 129 -9.70 -3.08 24.84
C LEU A 129 -10.30 -1.85 24.17
N TYR A 130 -9.54 -1.27 23.26
CA TYR A 130 -9.92 -0.18 22.38
C TYR A 130 -9.41 -0.49 20.99
N GLY A 131 -10.15 -0.10 19.96
CA GLY A 131 -9.69 -0.27 18.59
C GLY A 131 -10.50 0.52 17.59
N THR A 132 -9.88 0.85 16.46
CA THR A 132 -10.55 1.49 15.33
C THR A 132 -10.80 0.43 14.27
N SER A 133 -12.07 0.14 13.95
CA SER A 133 -12.41 -0.89 12.97
C SER A 133 -12.28 -0.37 11.55
N VAL A 134 -11.95 -1.26 10.60
CA VAL A 134 -11.93 -0.92 9.17
C VAL A 134 -13.29 -0.39 8.73
N GLN A 135 -14.37 -0.97 9.26
CA GLN A 135 -15.74 -0.56 8.96
C GLN A 135 -16.04 0.86 9.43
N SER A 136 -15.65 1.25 10.65
CA SER A 136 -15.85 2.62 11.16
C SER A 136 -15.19 3.66 10.25
N VAL A 137 -13.97 3.39 9.79
CA VAL A 137 -13.25 4.30 8.87
C VAL A 137 -13.95 4.36 7.51
N ARG A 138 -14.35 3.20 6.98
CA ARG A 138 -15.01 3.10 5.67
C ARG A 138 -16.35 3.83 5.64
N GLN A 139 -17.13 3.76 6.72
CA GLN A 139 -18.40 4.48 6.82
C GLN A 139 -18.23 6.00 6.69
N VAL A 140 -17.13 6.57 7.21
CA VAL A 140 -16.84 8.01 7.05
C VAL A 140 -16.34 8.30 5.64
N ALA A 141 -15.44 7.46 5.13
CA ALA A 141 -14.85 7.61 3.79
C ALA A 141 -15.88 7.58 2.65
N GLU A 142 -16.96 6.81 2.81
CA GLU A 142 -18.05 6.70 1.83
C GLU A 142 -19.12 7.81 1.98
N LYS A 143 -19.24 8.42 3.17
CA LYS A 143 -20.18 9.53 3.42
C LYS A 143 -19.66 10.86 2.88
N VAL A 144 -18.36 11.12 3.05
CA VAL A 144 -17.72 12.32 2.50
C VAL A 144 -17.55 12.08 1.01
N ARG A 145 -18.54 12.49 0.20
CA ARG A 145 -18.41 12.47 -1.26
C ARG A 145 -17.44 13.60 -1.69
N PRO A 146 -16.53 13.33 -2.63
CA PRO A 146 -15.64 14.34 -3.19
C PRO A 146 -16.38 15.44 -3.96
#